data_AF-A0A1F2TZL9-F1
#
_entry.id   AF-A0A1F2TZL9-F1
#
_cell.length_a   1.000
_cell.length_b   1.000
_cell.length_c   1.000
_cell.angle_alpha   90.00
_cell.angle_beta   90.00
_cell.angle_gamma   90.00
#
_symmetry.space_group_name_H-M   'P 1'
#
loop_
_entity.id
_entity.type
_entity.pdbx_description
1 polymer ?
#
loop_
_entity_poly.entity_id
_entity_poly.type
_entity_poly.pdbx_seq_one_letter_code
_entity_poly.pdbx_strand_id
1 'polypeptide(L)'
;MMLKRTILALSIVALTVTGVALAQESATLVMRSGERISGQLIDMGGVGFTIRVNGQERQIPTNDVAVIDFTGGTPSEADWAKLSGGQQVVMLRNGQTVEGQLYDISGTSPLKITFKTSTGEREFSSSEIGRIVLFRPDNVVATTGTRAQPGTGAGIAVPARNRWTPTGITVRKGETITFHTTGEVQLSPDASDIATADGAKSNRYAAGSPMPRILAGALIGRIGNGAPFPIGTQTAIPMPGAGQLFLGVNDDELSDNQGEFRVEVVQQVRRR
;
A
#
# COMPACT_ATOMS: atom_id res chain seq x y z
N MET A 1 41.12 -66.87 9.98
CA MET A 1 39.83 -66.14 10.02
C MET A 1 40.14 -64.71 10.44
N MET A 2 40.19 -63.76 9.50
CA MET A 2 40.21 -62.31 9.77
C MET A 2 39.99 -61.58 8.43
N LEU A 3 38.77 -61.11 8.20
CA LEU A 3 38.33 -60.41 7.01
C LEU A 3 38.61 -58.91 7.18
N LYS A 4 39.60 -58.36 6.48
CA LYS A 4 39.83 -56.90 6.44
C LYS A 4 38.95 -56.29 5.35
N ARG A 5 37.97 -55.50 5.79
CA ARG A 5 36.98 -54.79 4.94
C ARG A 5 37.66 -53.64 4.20
N THR A 6 37.60 -53.68 2.87
CA THR A 6 37.89 -52.55 1.98
C THR A 6 36.74 -51.54 2.05
N ILE A 7 37.04 -50.30 2.44
CA ILE A 7 36.09 -49.17 2.39
C ILE A 7 36.34 -48.44 1.06
N LEU A 8 35.35 -48.49 0.17
CA LEU A 8 35.31 -47.74 -1.08
C LEU A 8 34.82 -46.32 -0.78
N ALA A 9 35.67 -45.32 -0.95
CA ALA A 9 35.29 -43.91 -0.82
C ALA A 9 34.54 -43.46 -2.08
N LEU A 10 33.24 -43.20 -1.95
CA LEU A 10 32.40 -42.64 -3.01
C LEU A 10 32.56 -41.11 -2.99
N SER A 11 33.25 -40.55 -3.98
CA SER A 11 33.36 -39.11 -4.18
C SER A 11 32.05 -38.56 -4.75
N ILE A 12 31.22 -37.93 -3.91
CA ILE A 12 30.05 -37.18 -4.36
C ILE A 12 30.56 -35.82 -4.85
N VAL A 13 30.61 -35.64 -6.18
CA VAL A 13 30.75 -34.32 -6.78
C VAL A 13 29.41 -33.61 -6.60
N ALA A 14 29.35 -32.69 -5.64
CA ALA A 14 28.24 -31.77 -5.51
C ALA A 14 28.34 -30.74 -6.66
N LEU A 15 27.63 -30.99 -7.76
CA LEU A 15 27.42 -30.00 -8.80
C LEU A 15 26.52 -28.90 -8.19
N THR A 16 27.12 -27.80 -7.74
CA THR A 16 26.36 -26.60 -7.39
C THR A 16 25.83 -26.00 -8.68
N VAL A 17 24.60 -26.35 -9.05
CA VAL A 17 23.85 -25.59 -10.04
C VAL A 17 23.57 -24.23 -9.41
N THR A 18 24.46 -23.27 -9.62
CA THR A 18 24.18 -21.87 -9.38
C THR A 18 23.10 -21.48 -10.37
N GLY A 19 21.84 -21.57 -9.96
CA GLY A 19 20.73 -21.02 -10.71
C GLY A 19 21.02 -19.55 -10.94
N VAL A 20 21.17 -19.17 -12.21
CA VAL A 20 21.24 -17.76 -12.59
C VAL A 20 19.86 -17.20 -12.24
N ALA A 21 19.76 -16.44 -11.15
CA ALA A 21 18.55 -15.71 -10.84
C ALA A 21 18.35 -14.70 -11.98
N LEU A 22 17.45 -15.02 -12.93
CA LEU A 22 17.03 -14.07 -13.93
C LEU A 22 16.48 -12.86 -13.17
N ALA A 23 16.98 -11.66 -13.47
CA ALA A 23 16.48 -10.43 -12.88
C ALA A 23 15.00 -10.30 -13.23
N GLN A 24 14.14 -10.63 -12.27
CA GLN A 24 12.70 -10.67 -12.45
C GLN A 24 12.19 -9.22 -12.35
N GLU A 25 11.77 -8.62 -13.47
CA GLU A 25 11.34 -7.21 -13.49
C GLU A 25 10.07 -7.05 -12.64
N SER A 26 10.25 -6.52 -11.43
CA SER A 26 9.20 -6.42 -10.44
C SER A 26 8.53 -5.06 -10.52
N ALA A 27 7.20 -5.04 -10.53
CA ALA A 27 6.41 -3.83 -10.49
C ALA A 27 5.23 -3.97 -9.53
N THR A 28 4.70 -2.84 -9.10
CA THR A 28 3.41 -2.78 -8.42
C THR A 28 2.38 -2.11 -9.32
N LEU A 29 1.32 -2.83 -9.65
CA LEU A 29 0.11 -2.23 -10.23
C LEU A 29 -0.72 -1.63 -9.09
N VAL A 30 -1.02 -0.34 -9.19
CA VAL A 30 -2.02 0.32 -8.35
C VAL A 30 -3.29 0.41 -9.17
N MET A 31 -4.33 -0.25 -8.70
CA MET A 31 -5.64 -0.23 -9.31
C MET A 31 -6.30 1.13 -9.11
N ARG A 32 -7.29 1.48 -9.93
CA ARG A 32 -8.14 2.67 -9.73
C ARG A 32 -8.85 2.65 -8.38
N SER A 33 -9.18 1.45 -7.88
CA SER A 33 -9.73 1.23 -6.53
C SER A 33 -8.72 1.52 -5.40
N GLY A 34 -7.43 1.69 -5.72
CA GLY A 34 -6.34 1.80 -4.75
C GLY A 34 -5.76 0.46 -4.30
N GLU A 35 -6.35 -0.68 -4.70
CA GLU A 35 -5.75 -2.02 -4.50
C GLU A 35 -4.36 -2.07 -5.14
N ARG A 36 -3.42 -2.80 -4.52
CA ARG A 36 -2.06 -2.94 -5.02
C ARG A 36 -1.74 -4.40 -5.30
N ILE A 37 -1.26 -4.66 -6.50
CA ILE A 37 -0.83 -5.98 -6.95
C ILE A 37 0.65 -5.90 -7.27
N SER A 38 1.49 -6.52 -6.43
CA SER A 38 2.94 -6.59 -6.64
C SER A 38 3.31 -7.95 -7.22
N GLY A 39 4.20 -7.94 -8.21
CA GLY A 39 4.63 -9.16 -8.88
C GLY A 39 5.56 -8.84 -10.04
N GLN A 40 5.84 -9.85 -10.85
CA GLN A 40 6.59 -9.66 -12.09
C GLN A 40 5.65 -9.21 -13.19
N LEU A 41 5.86 -7.99 -13.69
CA LEU A 41 5.17 -7.54 -14.89
C LEU A 41 5.77 -8.27 -16.10
N ILE A 42 4.91 -8.83 -16.94
CA ILE A 42 5.34 -9.68 -18.06
C ILE A 42 5.10 -8.94 -19.38
N ASP A 43 3.86 -8.55 -19.63
CA ASP A 43 3.47 -7.88 -20.88
C ASP A 43 2.24 -6.99 -20.69
N MET A 44 1.92 -6.27 -21.76
CA MET A 44 0.62 -5.63 -21.95
C MET A 44 0.02 -6.17 -23.26
N GLY A 45 -0.92 -7.10 -23.14
CA GLY A 45 -1.71 -7.56 -24.27
C GLY A 45 -2.82 -6.56 -24.65
N GLY A 46 -3.53 -6.83 -25.74
CA GLY A 46 -4.61 -5.94 -26.23
C GLY A 46 -5.80 -5.74 -25.28
N VAL A 47 -5.86 -6.51 -24.18
CA VAL A 47 -6.96 -6.46 -23.19
C VAL A 47 -6.51 -6.11 -21.77
N GLY A 48 -5.19 -6.04 -21.49
CA GLY A 48 -4.71 -5.84 -20.13
C GLY A 48 -3.23 -6.17 -19.89
N PHE A 49 -2.81 -5.97 -18.64
CA PHE A 49 -1.47 -6.31 -18.13
C PHE A 49 -1.41 -7.74 -17.64
N THR A 50 -0.36 -8.48 -18.03
CA THR A 50 -0.05 -9.78 -17.43
C THR A 50 0.96 -9.59 -16.32
N ILE A 51 0.58 -9.98 -15.10
CA ILE A 51 1.45 -9.94 -13.92
C ILE A 51 1.51 -11.30 -13.26
N ARG A 52 2.72 -11.78 -12.95
CA ARG A 52 2.92 -13.03 -12.20
C ARG A 52 3.09 -12.74 -10.71
N VAL A 53 2.17 -13.29 -9.92
CA VAL A 53 2.10 -13.16 -8.46
C VAL A 53 2.18 -14.55 -7.86
N ASN A 54 3.14 -14.79 -6.97
CA ASN A 54 3.36 -16.10 -6.34
C ASN A 54 3.46 -17.27 -7.36
N GLY A 55 4.09 -17.03 -8.51
CA GLY A 55 4.24 -18.01 -9.58
C GLY A 55 3.01 -18.20 -10.47
N GLN A 56 1.89 -17.54 -10.19
CA GLN A 56 0.66 -17.59 -10.99
C GLN A 56 0.48 -16.32 -11.81
N GLU A 57 0.19 -16.47 -13.10
CA GLU A 57 -0.13 -15.35 -13.98
C GLU A 57 -1.55 -14.84 -13.73
N ARG A 58 -1.69 -13.52 -13.70
CA ARG A 58 -2.96 -12.81 -13.58
C ARG A 58 -3.04 -11.79 -14.69
N GLN A 59 -4.20 -11.73 -15.33
CA GLN A 59 -4.51 -10.70 -16.32
C GLN A 59 -5.33 -9.61 -15.66
N ILE A 60 -4.86 -8.37 -15.77
CA ILE A 60 -5.47 -7.19 -15.16
C ILE A 60 -5.91 -6.23 -16.27
N PRO A 61 -7.20 -5.91 -16.42
CA PRO A 61 -7.68 -5.02 -17.47
C PRO A 61 -6.99 -3.66 -17.44
N THR A 62 -6.64 -3.12 -18.61
CA THR A 62 -5.91 -1.83 -18.71
C THR A 62 -6.67 -0.69 -18.04
N ASN A 63 -8.00 -0.70 -18.13
CA ASN A 63 -8.87 0.33 -17.55
C ASN A 63 -8.90 0.32 -16.02
N ASP A 64 -8.54 -0.80 -15.39
CA ASP A 64 -8.59 -0.95 -13.94
C ASP A 64 -7.27 -0.50 -13.28
N VAL A 65 -6.19 -0.35 -14.04
CA VAL A 65 -4.86 0.05 -13.53
C VAL A 65 -4.69 1.56 -13.63
N ALA A 66 -4.45 2.21 -12.50
CA ALA A 66 -4.14 3.64 -12.47
C ALA A 66 -2.64 3.91 -12.59
N VAL A 67 -1.80 3.09 -11.94
CA VAL A 67 -0.34 3.29 -11.89
C VAL A 67 0.41 1.97 -12.03
N ILE A 68 1.55 2.00 -12.72
CA ILE A 68 2.58 0.96 -12.71
C ILE A 68 3.83 1.54 -12.03
N ASP A 69 4.24 0.99 -10.89
CA ASP A 69 5.37 1.49 -10.10
C ASP A 69 6.55 0.49 -10.11
N PHE A 70 7.71 0.93 -10.60
CA PHE A 70 8.95 0.16 -10.69
C PHE A 70 9.95 0.49 -9.56
N THR A 71 9.61 1.45 -8.69
CA THR A 71 10.45 1.92 -7.59
C THR A 71 9.94 1.50 -6.21
N GLY A 72 8.66 1.13 -6.13
CA GLY A 72 7.96 0.97 -4.86
C GLY A 72 7.50 2.30 -4.28
N GLY A 73 6.61 2.24 -3.29
CA GLY A 73 6.02 3.41 -2.64
C GLY A 73 4.72 3.89 -3.28
N THR A 74 4.26 5.06 -2.86
CA THR A 74 3.01 5.70 -3.30
C THR A 74 3.34 6.98 -4.06
N PRO A 75 2.65 7.30 -5.16
CA PRO A 75 2.90 8.55 -5.87
C PRO A 75 2.60 9.77 -5.00
N SER A 76 3.52 10.74 -5.01
CA SER A 76 3.38 11.97 -4.23
C SER A 76 2.41 12.94 -4.88
N GLU A 77 1.91 13.93 -4.13
CA GLU A 77 1.12 15.03 -4.70
C GLU A 77 1.86 15.77 -5.82
N ALA A 78 3.18 15.91 -5.71
CA ALA A 78 4.02 16.47 -6.77
C ALA A 78 4.05 15.58 -8.02
N ASP A 79 3.91 14.26 -7.89
CA ASP A 79 3.78 13.36 -9.03
C ASP A 79 2.39 13.50 -9.67
N TRP A 80 1.34 13.66 -8.87
CA TRP A 80 -0.02 13.91 -9.36
C TRP A 80 -0.18 15.27 -10.04
N ALA A 81 0.52 16.29 -9.56
CA ALA A 81 0.52 17.63 -10.15
C ALA A 81 1.14 17.68 -11.55
N LYS A 82 1.96 16.68 -11.92
CA LYS A 82 2.56 16.56 -13.26
C LYS A 82 1.61 15.98 -14.30
N LEU A 83 0.40 15.57 -13.91
CA LEU A 83 -0.60 15.01 -14.83
C LEU A 83 -1.47 16.13 -15.38
N SER A 84 -1.22 16.53 -16.62
CA SER A 84 -2.04 17.50 -17.36
C SER A 84 -3.15 16.78 -18.13
N GLY A 85 -4.39 17.25 -18.05
CA GLY A 85 -5.38 17.04 -19.12
C GLY A 85 -5.80 15.60 -19.43
N GLY A 86 -5.65 14.64 -18.50
CA GLY A 86 -6.08 13.26 -18.68
C GLY A 86 -5.17 12.40 -19.57
N GLN A 87 -3.98 12.89 -19.93
CA GLN A 87 -2.99 12.11 -20.67
C GLN A 87 -2.19 11.19 -19.74
N GLN A 88 -1.72 10.06 -20.27
CA GLN A 88 -0.86 9.15 -19.52
C GLN A 88 0.56 9.73 -19.48
N VAL A 89 1.28 9.47 -18.39
CA VAL A 89 2.61 10.04 -18.17
C VAL A 89 3.55 8.95 -17.71
N VAL A 90 4.74 8.89 -18.33
CA VAL A 90 5.88 8.15 -17.79
C VAL A 90 6.81 9.10 -17.04
N MET A 91 7.14 8.73 -15.82
CA MET A 91 8.07 9.43 -14.93
C MET A 91 9.36 8.63 -14.88
N LEU A 92 10.43 9.22 -15.38
CA LEU A 92 11.76 8.62 -15.41
C LEU A 92 12.48 8.82 -14.08
N ARG A 93 13.39 7.90 -13.75
CA ARG A 93 14.20 7.96 -12.52
C ARG A 93 15.09 9.20 -12.44
N ASN A 94 15.44 9.79 -13.59
CA ASN A 94 16.17 11.05 -13.67
C ASN A 94 15.31 12.30 -13.40
N GLY A 95 14.02 12.12 -13.09
CA GLY A 95 13.06 13.19 -12.81
C GLY A 95 12.35 13.77 -14.02
N GLN A 96 12.72 13.38 -15.25
CA GLN A 96 12.01 13.80 -16.47
C GLN A 96 10.65 13.11 -16.57
N THR A 97 9.70 13.81 -17.18
CA THR A 97 8.37 13.28 -17.51
C THR A 97 8.12 13.33 -19.00
N VAL A 98 7.39 12.35 -19.50
CA VAL A 98 6.98 12.29 -20.91
C VAL A 98 5.50 11.96 -20.96
N GLU A 99 4.73 12.81 -21.64
CA GLU A 99 3.31 12.62 -21.88
C GLU A 99 3.10 11.75 -23.14
N GLY A 100 2.10 10.88 -23.11
CA GLY A 100 1.75 10.04 -24.24
C GLY A 100 0.70 8.99 -23.89
N GLN A 101 0.55 7.99 -24.74
CA GLN A 101 -0.28 6.82 -24.50
C GLN A 101 0.61 5.58 -24.46
N LEU A 102 0.54 4.81 -23.37
CA LEU A 102 1.16 3.49 -23.28
C LEU A 102 0.59 2.60 -24.39
N TYR A 103 1.48 2.09 -25.23
CA TYR A 103 1.12 1.32 -26.43
C TYR A 103 1.53 -0.14 -26.34
N ASP A 104 2.70 -0.45 -25.79
CA ASP A 104 3.21 -1.82 -25.67
C ASP A 104 4.10 -1.99 -24.42
N ILE A 105 4.07 -3.19 -23.83
CA ILE A 105 5.05 -3.66 -22.87
C ILE A 105 5.52 -5.04 -23.34
N SER A 106 6.81 -5.14 -23.67
CA SER A 106 7.43 -6.35 -24.19
C SER A 106 8.84 -6.55 -23.62
N GLY A 107 9.54 -7.61 -24.02
CA GLY A 107 10.85 -7.96 -23.47
C GLY A 107 10.76 -8.74 -22.15
N THR A 108 11.91 -8.98 -21.50
CA THR A 108 11.97 -9.89 -20.33
C THR A 108 12.77 -9.34 -19.16
N SER A 109 13.92 -8.69 -19.40
CA SER A 109 14.63 -7.89 -18.41
C SER A 109 15.77 -7.08 -19.07
N PRO A 110 15.77 -5.74 -18.99
CA PRO A 110 14.63 -4.93 -18.55
C PRO A 110 13.45 -5.08 -19.52
N LEU A 111 12.24 -4.74 -19.07
CA LEU A 111 11.10 -4.61 -19.99
C LEU A 111 11.31 -3.41 -20.92
N LYS A 112 10.68 -3.49 -22.07
CA LYS A 112 10.63 -2.48 -23.11
C LYS A 112 9.23 -1.88 -23.14
N ILE A 113 9.14 -0.58 -22.86
CA ILE A 113 7.86 0.14 -22.73
C ILE A 113 7.76 1.14 -23.86
N THR A 114 6.75 0.98 -24.72
CA THR A 114 6.51 1.86 -25.87
C THR A 114 5.39 2.83 -25.55
N PHE A 115 5.65 4.13 -25.70
CA PHE A 115 4.67 5.20 -25.63
C PHE A 115 4.46 5.84 -26.99
N LYS A 116 3.20 6.05 -27.37
CA LYS A 116 2.82 6.94 -28.47
C LYS A 116 2.75 8.38 -27.95
N THR A 117 3.68 9.21 -28.40
CA THR A 117 3.74 10.64 -28.08
C THR A 117 3.24 11.48 -29.26
N SER A 118 3.05 12.79 -29.07
CA SER A 118 2.68 13.71 -30.15
C SER A 118 3.72 13.77 -31.28
N THR A 119 4.98 13.43 -30.99
CA THR A 119 6.10 13.44 -31.93
C THR A 119 6.41 12.06 -32.52
N GLY A 120 5.64 11.02 -32.18
CA GLY A 120 5.85 9.64 -32.63
C GLY A 120 6.01 8.64 -31.48
N GLU A 121 6.37 7.41 -31.81
CA GLU A 121 6.63 6.38 -30.81
C GLU A 121 7.97 6.62 -30.11
N ARG A 122 7.98 6.46 -28.79
CA ARG A 122 9.17 6.52 -27.96
C ARG A 122 9.23 5.29 -27.08
N GLU A 123 10.42 4.70 -27.01
CA GLU A 123 10.68 3.49 -26.24
C GLU A 123 11.51 3.82 -24.99
N PHE A 124 11.19 3.15 -23.89
CA PHE A 124 11.87 3.28 -22.60
C PHE A 124 12.18 1.90 -22.04
N SER A 125 13.30 1.78 -21.36
CA SER A 125 13.60 0.60 -20.53
C SER A 125 12.90 0.73 -19.16
N SER A 126 12.38 -0.37 -18.62
CA SER A 126 11.85 -0.38 -17.24
C SER A 126 12.86 0.05 -16.19
N SER A 127 14.16 -0.15 -16.46
CA SER A 127 15.25 0.32 -15.60
C SER A 127 15.37 1.85 -15.55
N GLU A 128 14.90 2.57 -16.57
CA GLU A 128 14.90 4.03 -16.65
C GLU A 128 13.63 4.63 -16.04
N ILE A 129 12.57 3.83 -15.95
CA ILE A 129 11.27 4.25 -15.48
C ILE A 129 11.21 4.13 -13.96
N GLY A 130 10.72 5.20 -13.32
CA GLY A 130 10.26 5.13 -11.95
C GLY A 130 8.82 4.68 -11.89
N ARG A 131 7.96 5.33 -12.67
CA ARG A 131 6.51 5.12 -12.63
C ARG A 131 5.84 5.43 -13.97
N ILE A 132 4.78 4.71 -14.28
CA ILE A 132 3.83 5.04 -15.34
C ILE A 132 2.48 5.35 -14.69
N VAL A 133 1.87 6.47 -15.06
CA VAL A 133 0.53 6.84 -14.62
C VAL A 133 -0.40 6.80 -15.83
N LEU A 134 -1.40 5.92 -15.77
CA LEU A 134 -2.40 5.71 -16.81
C LEU A 134 -3.65 6.53 -16.54
N PHE A 135 -4.03 6.59 -15.28
CA PHE A 135 -5.16 7.38 -14.80
C PHE A 135 -4.84 7.96 -13.44
N ARG A 136 -5.46 9.10 -13.14
CA ARG A 136 -5.53 9.56 -11.77
C ARG A 136 -6.46 8.59 -11.01
N PRO A 137 -5.99 7.89 -9.96
CA PRO A 137 -6.86 7.08 -9.13
C PRO A 137 -8.00 7.93 -8.58
N ASP A 138 -9.21 7.37 -8.49
CA ASP A 138 -10.40 8.14 -8.08
C ASP A 138 -10.32 8.59 -6.61
N ASN A 139 -9.44 7.97 -5.82
CA ASN A 139 -9.10 8.35 -4.46
C ASN A 139 -8.02 9.46 -4.35
N VAL A 140 -7.51 9.96 -5.47
CA VAL A 140 -6.60 11.11 -5.55
C VAL A 140 -7.38 12.23 -6.23
N VAL A 141 -8.22 12.97 -5.51
CA VAL A 141 -8.88 14.16 -6.07
C VAL A 141 -7.86 15.29 -6.22
N ALA A 142 -8.01 16.10 -7.28
CA ALA A 142 -7.24 17.32 -7.53
C ALA A 142 -7.35 18.31 -6.37
N THR A 143 -6.30 18.42 -5.56
CA THR A 143 -6.03 19.60 -4.73
C THR A 143 -5.53 20.74 -5.63
N THR A 144 -6.40 21.25 -6.51
CA THR A 144 -6.26 22.64 -6.95
C THR A 144 -6.46 23.51 -5.72
N GLY A 145 -5.44 24.28 -5.37
CA GLY A 145 -5.33 24.98 -4.11
C GLY A 145 -6.60 25.73 -3.71
N THR A 146 -7.11 25.43 -2.53
CA THR A 146 -7.82 26.41 -1.71
C THR A 146 -7.62 26.02 -0.26
N ARG A 147 -7.30 27.04 0.54
CA ARG A 147 -7.15 27.08 1.99
C ARG A 147 -8.07 26.10 2.74
N ALA A 148 -7.49 25.46 3.75
CA ALA A 148 -8.13 24.55 4.69
C ALA A 148 -9.55 24.94 5.12
N GLN A 149 -10.48 23.99 4.98
CA GLN A 149 -11.60 23.81 5.91
C GLN A 149 -11.99 22.33 5.97
N PRO A 150 -12.29 21.77 7.16
CA PRO A 150 -12.42 20.33 7.37
C PRO A 150 -13.81 19.85 6.92
N GLY A 151 -13.85 18.83 6.07
CA GLY A 151 -15.11 18.21 5.65
C GLY A 151 -14.93 17.10 4.62
N THR A 152 -14.98 15.85 5.11
CA THR A 152 -15.50 14.66 4.44
C THR A 152 -15.01 14.34 3.02
N GLY A 153 -13.85 13.68 2.93
CA GLY A 153 -13.52 12.82 1.79
C GLY A 153 -12.02 12.65 1.55
N ALA A 154 -11.42 11.60 2.15
CA ALA A 154 -10.18 10.88 1.72
C ALA A 154 -9.41 10.18 2.87
N GLY A 155 -9.97 10.06 4.09
CA GLY A 155 -9.33 9.29 5.17
C GLY A 155 -9.32 7.77 4.91
N ILE A 156 -8.29 7.08 5.43
CA ILE A 156 -8.19 5.61 5.49
C ILE A 156 -9.45 5.09 6.18
N ALA A 157 -10.18 4.21 5.50
CA ALA A 157 -11.30 3.49 6.11
C ALA A 157 -10.77 2.53 7.16
N VAL A 158 -11.26 2.62 8.38
CA VAL A 158 -11.00 1.66 9.47
C VAL A 158 -12.32 0.99 9.82
N PRO A 159 -12.69 -0.10 9.12
CA PRO A 159 -13.93 -0.82 9.40
C PRO A 159 -13.92 -1.39 10.80
N ALA A 160 -15.02 -1.22 11.53
CA ALA A 160 -15.12 -1.68 12.92
C ALA A 160 -15.03 -3.20 13.09
N ARG A 161 -15.27 -3.95 12.00
CA ARG A 161 -15.20 -5.42 11.97
C ARG A 161 -13.79 -5.95 11.69
N ASN A 162 -12.87 -5.08 11.27
CA ASN A 162 -11.50 -5.48 10.98
C ASN A 162 -10.63 -5.27 12.22
N ARG A 163 -9.99 -6.34 12.69
CA ARG A 163 -9.11 -6.26 13.86
C ARG A 163 -7.98 -5.25 13.67
N TRP A 164 -7.38 -5.23 12.48
CA TRP A 164 -6.34 -4.29 12.10
C TRP A 164 -6.39 -3.98 10.61
N THR A 165 -6.45 -2.69 10.28
CA THR A 165 -6.37 -2.17 8.91
C THR A 165 -4.94 -1.69 8.64
N PRO A 166 -4.24 -2.24 7.63
CA PRO A 166 -2.95 -1.72 7.21
C PRO A 166 -3.12 -0.32 6.60
N THR A 167 -2.30 0.64 7.06
CA THR A 167 -2.33 2.01 6.49
C THR A 167 -1.47 2.18 5.24
N GLY A 168 -0.53 1.25 5.02
CA GLY A 168 0.54 1.39 4.02
C GLY A 168 1.66 2.35 4.45
N ILE A 169 1.54 3.00 5.60
CA ILE A 169 2.50 3.97 6.12
C ILE A 169 3.56 3.24 6.95
N THR A 170 4.83 3.50 6.67
CA THR A 170 5.96 3.04 7.49
C THR A 170 6.45 4.21 8.33
N VAL A 171 6.53 4.00 9.64
CA VAL A 171 6.94 5.01 10.61
C VAL A 171 8.28 4.67 11.26
N ARG A 172 8.95 5.68 11.82
CA ARG A 172 10.13 5.54 12.66
C ARG A 172 9.79 5.81 14.12
N LYS A 173 10.54 5.19 15.05
CA LYS A 173 10.38 5.46 16.47
C LYS A 173 10.66 6.94 16.76
N GLY A 174 9.74 7.59 17.47
CA GLY A 174 9.81 9.02 17.79
C GLY A 174 9.41 9.97 16.65
N GLU A 175 9.01 9.44 15.48
CA GLU A 175 8.37 10.24 14.43
C GLU A 175 7.00 10.71 14.92
N THR A 176 6.71 12.01 14.81
CA THR A 176 5.40 12.54 15.16
C THR A 176 4.45 12.40 13.98
N ILE A 177 3.36 11.67 14.19
CA ILE A 177 2.31 11.45 13.20
C ILE A 177 1.05 12.15 13.66
N THR A 178 0.41 12.87 12.73
CA THR A 178 -0.87 13.53 12.96
C THR A 178 -2.01 12.67 12.47
N PHE A 179 -3.06 12.56 13.28
CA PHE A 179 -4.27 11.80 12.96
C PHE A 179 -5.48 12.75 12.97
N HIS A 180 -6.26 12.73 11.89
CA HIS A 180 -7.57 13.35 11.86
C HIS A 180 -8.62 12.29 11.61
N THR A 181 -9.49 12.07 12.60
CA THR A 181 -10.47 10.99 12.56
C THR A 181 -11.88 11.56 12.48
N THR A 182 -12.67 11.01 11.57
CA THR A 182 -14.11 11.22 11.49
C THR A 182 -14.84 9.88 11.45
N GLY A 183 -16.17 9.92 11.52
CA GLY A 183 -17.01 8.73 11.55
C GLY A 183 -17.29 8.22 12.95
N GLU A 184 -18.21 7.27 13.01
CA GLU A 184 -18.65 6.59 14.22
C GLU A 184 -18.77 5.11 13.90
N VAL A 185 -18.65 4.28 14.94
CA VAL A 185 -18.83 2.84 14.86
C VAL A 185 -19.89 2.42 15.85
N GLN A 186 -20.66 1.40 15.49
CA GLN A 186 -21.59 0.72 16.38
C GLN A 186 -20.93 -0.57 16.85
N LEU A 187 -20.93 -0.82 18.15
CA LEU A 187 -20.12 -1.87 18.78
C LEU A 187 -20.92 -3.13 19.19
N SER A 188 -22.20 -3.18 18.86
CA SER A 188 -23.08 -4.33 19.11
C SER A 188 -24.36 -4.19 18.28
N PRO A 189 -25.31 -5.13 18.30
CA PRO A 189 -26.59 -4.98 17.60
C PRO A 189 -27.47 -3.82 18.14
N ASP A 190 -27.17 -3.29 19.33
CA ASP A 190 -27.86 -2.13 19.88
C ASP A 190 -27.44 -0.85 19.14
N ALA A 191 -28.40 -0.20 18.49
CA ALA A 191 -28.17 1.05 17.74
C ALA A 191 -27.72 2.23 18.61
N SER A 192 -27.85 2.14 19.94
CA SER A 192 -27.37 3.15 20.88
C SER A 192 -25.92 2.92 21.32
N ASP A 193 -25.34 1.76 21.04
CA ASP A 193 -23.98 1.40 21.42
C ASP A 193 -22.95 1.96 20.42
N ILE A 194 -22.90 3.28 20.37
CA ILE A 194 -22.11 4.06 19.42
C ILE A 194 -20.81 4.53 20.06
N ALA A 195 -19.72 4.44 19.32
CA ALA A 195 -18.41 4.99 19.67
C ALA A 195 -17.91 6.01 18.65
N THR A 196 -17.24 7.03 19.18
CA THR A 196 -16.40 7.94 18.40
C THR A 196 -14.94 7.47 18.48
N ALA A 197 -14.03 8.18 17.82
CA ALA A 197 -12.61 7.86 17.92
C ALA A 197 -12.09 7.80 19.37
N ASP A 198 -12.69 8.57 20.29
CA ASP A 198 -12.34 8.59 21.72
C ASP A 198 -12.86 7.37 22.51
N GLY A 199 -13.82 6.64 21.93
CA GLY A 199 -14.48 5.51 22.55
C GLY A 199 -16.00 5.64 22.61
N ALA A 200 -16.61 4.64 23.25
CA ALA A 200 -18.05 4.49 23.42
C ALA A 200 -18.66 5.68 24.16
N LYS A 201 -19.74 6.23 23.62
CA LYS A 201 -20.48 7.37 24.22
C LYS A 201 -21.02 7.04 25.63
N SER A 202 -21.22 5.76 25.93
CA SER A 202 -21.61 5.25 27.24
C SER A 202 -20.47 5.18 28.27
N ASN A 203 -19.23 5.44 27.86
CA ASN A 203 -18.00 5.23 28.65
C ASN A 203 -17.79 3.76 29.07
N ARG A 204 -18.35 2.79 28.33
CA ARG A 204 -18.09 1.37 28.60
C ARG A 204 -16.68 0.94 28.18
N TYR A 205 -16.15 -0.06 28.87
CA TYR A 205 -14.92 -0.76 28.53
C TYR A 205 -15.24 -2.14 27.93
N ALA A 206 -14.29 -2.69 27.17
CA ALA A 206 -14.36 -4.06 26.63
C ALA A 206 -13.19 -4.87 27.19
N ALA A 207 -13.47 -5.82 28.09
CA ALA A 207 -12.44 -6.50 28.88
C ALA A 207 -11.52 -7.39 28.04
N GLY A 208 -12.04 -7.96 26.94
CA GLY A 208 -11.25 -8.78 26.00
C GLY A 208 -10.57 -8.00 24.88
N SER A 209 -10.70 -6.67 24.87
CA SER A 209 -10.19 -5.83 23.77
C SER A 209 -8.66 -5.76 23.76
N PRO A 210 -8.03 -5.32 22.64
CA PRO A 210 -6.59 -5.12 22.59
C PRO A 210 -6.06 -4.16 23.66
N MET A 211 -6.89 -3.23 24.15
CA MET A 211 -6.56 -2.29 25.21
C MET A 211 -7.70 -2.22 26.26
N PRO A 212 -7.77 -3.16 27.23
CA PRO A 212 -8.90 -3.27 28.17
C PRO A 212 -9.09 -2.09 29.13
N ARG A 213 -8.08 -1.22 29.26
CA ARG A 213 -8.11 0.00 30.09
C ARG A 213 -8.44 1.27 29.30
N ILE A 214 -8.68 1.13 28.00
CA ILE A 214 -9.17 2.19 27.11
C ILE A 214 -10.63 1.90 26.81
N LEU A 215 -11.43 2.94 26.62
CA LEU A 215 -12.85 2.80 26.30
C LEU A 215 -13.05 1.89 25.08
N ALA A 216 -14.15 1.13 25.09
CA ALA A 216 -14.55 0.32 23.96
C ALA A 216 -14.76 1.21 22.73
N GLY A 217 -14.45 0.70 21.54
CA GLY A 217 -14.61 1.43 20.29
C GLY A 217 -13.58 2.53 19.99
N ALA A 218 -12.67 2.85 20.93
CA ALA A 218 -11.66 3.86 20.70
C ALA A 218 -10.74 3.48 19.52
N LEU A 219 -10.32 4.49 18.75
CA LEU A 219 -9.32 4.28 17.69
C LEU A 219 -7.96 3.99 18.34
N ILE A 220 -7.37 2.86 17.93
CA ILE A 220 -6.05 2.41 18.38
C ILE A 220 -5.13 2.17 17.20
N GLY A 221 -3.82 2.26 17.46
CA GLY A 221 -2.77 1.94 16.51
C GLY A 221 -1.94 0.75 16.95
N ARG A 222 -1.28 0.08 16.02
CA ARG A 222 -0.13 -0.81 16.29
C ARG A 222 0.94 -0.62 15.22
N ILE A 223 2.17 -0.97 15.56
CA ILE A 223 3.30 -0.94 14.61
C ILE A 223 3.78 -2.37 14.41
N GLY A 224 3.69 -2.89 13.18
CA GLY A 224 3.94 -4.30 12.88
C GLY A 224 3.07 -5.22 13.74
N ASN A 225 3.72 -6.15 14.45
CA ASN A 225 3.10 -7.04 15.44
C ASN A 225 3.36 -6.58 16.89
N GLY A 226 3.73 -5.32 17.09
CA GLY A 226 4.01 -4.75 18.41
C GLY A 226 2.75 -4.51 19.25
N ALA A 227 2.96 -4.00 20.47
CA ALA A 227 1.88 -3.64 21.38
C ALA A 227 1.00 -2.51 20.79
N PRO A 228 -0.33 -2.56 21.02
CA PRO A 228 -1.22 -1.49 20.61
C PRO A 228 -1.00 -0.22 21.45
N PHE A 229 -1.34 0.93 20.88
CA PHE A 229 -1.28 2.23 21.55
C PHE A 229 -2.56 3.03 21.27
N PRO A 230 -2.99 3.90 22.20
CA PRO A 230 -4.21 4.67 22.03
C PRO A 230 -3.97 5.84 21.07
N ILE A 231 -4.91 6.05 20.14
CA ILE A 231 -4.96 7.25 19.30
C ILE A 231 -6.04 8.18 19.83
N GLY A 232 -7.28 7.70 19.92
CA GLY A 232 -8.37 8.53 20.43
C GLY A 232 -8.63 9.76 19.56
N THR A 233 -8.85 10.89 20.23
CA THR A 233 -8.95 12.23 19.61
C THR A 233 -7.61 12.98 19.52
N GLN A 234 -6.49 12.34 19.86
CA GLN A 234 -5.17 12.98 19.82
C GLN A 234 -4.79 13.34 18.38
N THR A 235 -4.39 14.59 18.18
CA THR A 235 -4.04 15.11 16.85
C THR A 235 -2.59 14.86 16.47
N ALA A 236 -1.68 14.59 17.42
CA ALA A 236 -0.27 14.34 17.13
C ALA A 236 0.34 13.37 18.14
N ILE A 237 0.93 12.28 17.66
CA ILE A 237 1.46 11.19 18.49
C ILE A 237 2.89 10.87 18.08
N PRO A 238 3.86 10.87 19.01
CA PRO A 238 5.19 10.32 18.75
C PRO A 238 5.10 8.79 18.66
N MET A 239 5.54 8.22 17.53
CA MET A 239 5.41 6.79 17.28
C MET A 239 6.24 5.95 18.26
N PRO A 240 5.64 4.98 18.96
CA PRO A 240 6.33 4.22 20.01
C PRO A 240 7.37 3.22 19.47
N GLY A 241 7.32 2.92 18.17
CA GLY A 241 8.17 1.95 17.49
C GLY A 241 8.41 2.32 16.02
N ALA A 242 9.03 1.41 15.27
CA ALA A 242 9.29 1.58 13.83
C ALA A 242 8.73 0.39 13.04
N GLY A 243 8.25 0.65 11.82
CA GLY A 243 7.62 -0.35 10.95
C GLY A 243 6.28 0.10 10.40
N GLN A 244 5.52 -0.84 9.86
CA GLN A 244 4.21 -0.55 9.26
C GLN A 244 3.18 -0.18 10.33
N LEU A 245 2.48 0.94 10.13
CA LEU A 245 1.37 1.38 10.97
C LEU A 245 0.07 0.67 10.58
N PHE A 246 -0.64 0.16 11.56
CA PHE A 246 -2.00 -0.36 11.43
C PHE A 246 -2.94 0.40 12.36
N LEU A 247 -4.21 0.50 11.97
CA LEU A 247 -5.27 1.12 12.74
C LEU A 247 -6.35 0.08 13.07
N GLY A 248 -7.02 0.23 14.21
CA GLY A 248 -8.08 -0.68 14.63
C GLY A 248 -9.04 -0.03 15.60
N VAL A 249 -10.15 -0.73 15.86
CA VAL A 249 -11.16 -0.35 16.85
C VAL A 249 -10.95 -1.19 18.11
N ASN A 250 -10.93 -0.53 19.26
CA ASN A 250 -10.69 -1.19 20.55
C ASN A 250 -11.94 -1.93 21.06
N ASP A 251 -12.17 -3.14 20.58
CA ASP A 251 -13.32 -3.95 21.01
C ASP A 251 -12.95 -5.42 21.17
N ASP A 252 -13.75 -6.21 21.88
CA ASP A 252 -13.51 -7.65 22.04
C ASP A 252 -14.23 -8.49 20.98
N GLU A 253 -15.52 -8.24 20.75
CA GLU A 253 -16.30 -8.81 19.66
C GLU A 253 -16.29 -7.85 18.45
N LEU A 254 -15.97 -8.35 17.25
CA LEU A 254 -15.90 -7.52 16.05
C LEU A 254 -16.95 -7.90 15.03
N SER A 255 -17.52 -9.11 15.15
CA SER A 255 -18.45 -9.62 14.15
C SER A 255 -19.81 -8.94 14.21
N ASP A 256 -20.19 -8.33 15.32
CA ASP A 256 -21.42 -7.55 15.49
C ASP A 256 -21.23 -6.04 15.27
N ASN A 257 -20.00 -5.60 15.03
CA ASN A 257 -19.70 -4.19 14.80
C ASN A 257 -20.18 -3.71 13.43
N GLN A 258 -20.55 -2.42 13.37
CA GLN A 258 -20.99 -1.75 12.15
C GLN A 258 -20.31 -0.39 11.99
N GLY A 259 -20.27 0.11 10.76
CA GLY A 259 -19.64 1.38 10.44
C GLY A 259 -18.11 1.31 10.42
N GLU A 260 -17.50 2.50 10.35
CA GLU A 260 -16.06 2.67 10.20
C GLU A 260 -15.63 4.07 10.63
N PHE A 261 -14.37 4.19 11.02
CA PHE A 261 -13.72 5.49 11.06
C PHE A 261 -13.10 5.83 9.71
N ARG A 262 -12.96 7.13 9.46
CA ARG A 262 -12.15 7.68 8.37
C ARG A 262 -10.98 8.45 8.98
N VAL A 263 -9.77 7.97 8.75
CA VAL A 263 -8.56 8.48 9.40
C VAL A 263 -7.61 9.04 8.36
N GLU A 264 -7.42 10.35 8.36
CA GLU A 264 -6.32 11.00 7.66
C GLU A 264 -5.06 10.89 8.51
N VAL A 265 -3.94 10.49 7.89
CA VAL A 265 -2.66 10.31 8.55
C VAL A 265 -1.62 11.18 7.87
N VAL A 266 -1.03 12.11 8.64
CA VAL A 266 -0.06 13.08 8.12
C VAL A 266 1.29 12.86 8.80
N GLN A 267 2.31 12.52 8.01
CA GLN A 267 3.70 12.47 8.45
C GLN A 267 4.28 13.89 8.47
N GLN A 268 4.84 14.34 9.59
CA GLN A 268 5.52 15.63 9.61
C GLN A 268 6.87 15.55 8.89
N VAL A 269 7.00 16.27 7.77
CA VAL A 269 8.28 16.43 7.07
C VAL A 269 9.17 17.33 7.92
N ARG A 270 10.25 16.76 8.49
CA ARG A 270 11.30 17.58 9.10
C ARG A 270 12.01 18.39 8.02
N ARG A 271 11.71 19.68 7.92
CA ARG A 271 12.59 20.64 7.25
C ARG A 271 13.90 20.69 8.06
N ARG A 272 15.01 20.38 7.40
CA ARG A 272 16.35 20.63 7.94
C ARG A 272 16.69 22.10 7.76
#